data_AF-A0A7S3PN62-F1
#
_entry.id   AF-A0A7S3PN62-F1
#
_cell.length_a   1.000
_cell.length_b   1.000
_cell.length_c   1.000
_cell.angle_alpha   90.00
_cell.angle_beta   90.00
_cell.angle_gamma   90.00
#
_symmetry.space_group_name_H-M   'P 1'
#
loop_
_entity.id
_entity.type
_entity.pdbx_description
1 polymer ?
#
loop_
_entity_poly.entity_id
_entity_poly.type
_entity_poly.pdbx_seq_one_letter_code
_entity_poly.pdbx_strand_id
1 'polypeptide(L)'
;MESFYLRTAIGLAVAVALAVRGLKRKSLDRSGALAAAFVGFFSFASNLRSGLLLILFYLSSSRLTKWKQEIKKKLDADYKPGGERNWVQVLSASLFGTFLSVVHFLIVQEDSNIFQLESSIPHRKLMCGILGFYATCCSDTWASEIGILNVDWPFLITTLKPVPPGTNGGISLTGCMYYISYKY
;
A
#
# COMPACT_ATOMS: atom_id res chain seq x y z
N MET A 1 30.50 -1.94 3.82
CA MET A 1 30.18 -1.48 2.45
C MET A 1 29.60 -2.60 1.58
N GLU A 2 30.21 -3.80 1.54
CA GLU A 2 29.69 -4.90 0.69
C GLU A 2 28.23 -5.30 0.97
N SER A 3 27.83 -5.36 2.24
CA SER A 3 26.43 -5.63 2.64
C SER A 3 25.44 -4.61 2.06
N PHE A 4 25.84 -3.33 1.96
CA PHE A 4 24.99 -2.28 1.41
C PHE A 4 24.82 -2.40 -0.11
N TYR A 5 25.89 -2.68 -0.85
CA TYR A 5 25.83 -2.92 -2.30
C TYR A 5 25.04 -4.18 -2.64
N LEU A 6 25.22 -5.26 -1.87
CA LEU A 6 24.44 -6.49 -2.05
C LEU A 6 22.94 -6.24 -1.78
N ARG A 7 22.61 -5.53 -0.69
CA ARG A 7 21.22 -5.20 -0.33
C ARG A 7 20.55 -4.32 -1.38
N THR A 8 21.23 -3.28 -1.86
CA THR A 8 20.71 -2.38 -2.91
C THR A 8 20.56 -3.12 -4.24
N ALA A 9 21.48 -4.01 -4.60
CA ALA A 9 21.37 -4.85 -5.80
C ALA A 9 20.18 -5.83 -5.73
N ILE A 10 20.01 -6.54 -4.60
CA ILE A 10 18.86 -7.41 -4.36
C ILE A 10 17.56 -6.59 -4.36
N GLY A 11 17.57 -5.45 -3.70
CA GLY A 11 16.45 -4.51 -3.65
C GLY A 11 16.00 -4.02 -5.01
N LEU A 12 16.96 -3.65 -5.86
CA LEU A 12 16.70 -3.25 -7.25
C LEU A 12 16.12 -4.42 -8.06
N ALA A 13 16.71 -5.62 -7.95
CA ALA A 13 16.22 -6.80 -8.65
C ALA A 13 14.78 -7.15 -8.25
N VAL A 14 14.47 -7.08 -6.95
CA VAL A 14 13.12 -7.33 -6.42
C VAL A 14 12.14 -6.23 -6.86
N ALA A 15 12.51 -4.95 -6.80
CA ALA A 15 11.66 -3.84 -7.24
C ALA A 15 11.31 -3.96 -8.74
N VAL A 16 12.29 -4.26 -9.58
CA VAL A 16 12.09 -4.50 -11.01
C VAL A 16 11.22 -5.73 -11.24
N ALA A 17 11.49 -6.84 -10.55
CA ALA A 17 10.69 -8.06 -10.68
C ALA A 17 9.21 -7.83 -10.31
N LEU A 18 8.94 -7.03 -9.27
CA LEU A 18 7.59 -6.67 -8.85
C LEU A 18 6.90 -5.74 -9.86
N ALA A 19 7.60 -4.74 -10.39
CA ALA A 19 7.08 -3.85 -11.43
C ALA A 19 6.71 -4.64 -12.69
N VAL A 20 7.60 -5.53 -13.16
CA VAL A 20 7.33 -6.41 -14.32
C VAL A 20 6.17 -7.36 -14.04
N ARG A 21 6.13 -7.96 -12.84
CA ARG A 21 5.02 -8.83 -12.43
C ARG A 21 3.70 -8.05 -12.37
N GLY A 22 3.73 -6.80 -11.93
CA GLY A 22 2.58 -5.90 -11.88
C GLY A 22 2.00 -5.60 -13.27
N LEU A 23 2.87 -5.31 -14.23
CA LEU A 23 2.49 -5.14 -15.64
C LEU A 23 1.91 -6.43 -16.23
N LYS A 24 2.60 -7.56 -16.06
CA LYS A 24 2.13 -8.86 -16.58
C LYS A 24 0.78 -9.26 -16.01
N ARG A 25 0.54 -8.96 -14.74
CA ARG A 25 -0.73 -9.23 -14.07
C ARG A 25 -1.78 -8.14 -14.28
N LYS A 26 -1.52 -7.08 -15.06
CA LYS A 26 -2.44 -5.93 -15.21
C LYS A 26 -2.88 -5.34 -13.86
N SER A 27 -1.97 -5.34 -12.88
CA SER A 27 -2.19 -4.75 -11.55
C SER A 27 -1.64 -3.33 -11.47
N LEU A 28 -0.70 -2.99 -12.35
CA LEU A 28 -0.20 -1.63 -12.56
C LEU A 28 -0.21 -1.31 -14.05
N ASP A 29 -0.43 -0.04 -14.36
CA ASP A 29 -0.17 0.47 -15.71
C ASP A 29 1.35 0.74 -15.91
N ARG A 30 1.74 1.14 -17.13
CA ARG A 30 3.16 1.45 -17.45
C ARG A 30 3.75 2.54 -16.57
N SER A 31 2.97 3.55 -16.21
CA SER A 31 3.39 4.66 -15.37
C SER A 31 3.51 4.25 -13.89
N GLY A 32 2.57 3.44 -13.41
CA GLY A 32 2.54 2.87 -12.07
C GLY A 32 3.69 1.90 -11.86
N ALA A 33 4.04 1.09 -12.86
CA ALA A 33 5.20 0.21 -12.79
C ALA A 33 6.52 0.99 -12.66
N LEU A 34 6.66 2.11 -13.38
CA LEU A 34 7.82 3.01 -13.23
C LEU A 34 7.86 3.61 -11.82
N ALA A 35 6.73 4.13 -11.33
CA ALA A 35 6.63 4.66 -9.97
C ALA A 35 6.92 3.59 -8.91
N ALA A 36 6.43 2.37 -9.09
CA ALA A 36 6.65 1.25 -8.18
C ALA A 36 8.12 0.80 -8.18
N ALA A 37 8.79 0.83 -9.34
CA ALA A 37 10.23 0.56 -9.42
C ALA A 37 11.03 1.63 -8.68
N PHE A 38 10.67 2.92 -8.85
CA PHE A 38 11.31 4.04 -8.15
C PHE A 38 11.15 3.93 -6.62
N VAL A 39 9.90 3.88 -6.15
CA VAL A 39 9.57 3.78 -4.72
C VAL A 39 10.14 2.49 -4.11
N GLY A 40 10.05 1.38 -4.83
CA GLY A 40 10.61 0.09 -4.43
C GLY A 40 12.11 0.16 -4.24
N PHE A 41 12.84 0.71 -5.21
CA PHE A 41 14.29 0.88 -5.14
C PHE A 41 14.71 1.65 -3.88
N PHE A 42 14.14 2.84 -3.65
CA PHE A 42 14.49 3.65 -2.47
C PHE A 42 14.10 2.97 -1.16
N SER A 43 12.96 2.28 -1.13
CA SER A 43 12.51 1.57 0.07
C SER A 43 13.45 0.41 0.44
N PHE A 44 13.85 -0.41 -0.54
CA PHE A 44 14.79 -1.51 -0.32
C PHE A 44 16.24 -1.04 -0.10
N ALA A 45 16.65 0.05 -0.76
CA ALA A 45 17.97 0.65 -0.56
C ALA A 45 18.13 1.21 0.85
N SER A 46 17.06 1.78 1.41
CA SER A 46 17.04 2.36 2.76
C SER A 46 17.02 1.27 3.83
N ASN A 47 16.00 0.40 3.82
CA ASN A 47 15.83 -0.62 4.84
C ASN A 47 15.06 -1.83 4.28
N LEU A 48 15.58 -3.04 4.51
CA LEU A 48 14.93 -4.27 4.05
C LEU A 48 13.50 -4.40 4.63
N ARG A 49 13.26 -3.92 5.85
CA ARG A 49 11.95 -3.93 6.52
C ARG A 49 10.92 -3.11 5.76
N SER A 50 11.28 -1.88 5.36
CA SER A 50 10.40 -1.00 4.59
C SER A 50 10.07 -1.57 3.22
N GLY A 51 11.05 -2.19 2.55
CA GLY A 51 10.82 -2.91 1.30
C GLY A 51 9.88 -4.10 1.45
N LEU A 52 10.05 -4.92 2.50
CA LEU A 52 9.15 -6.04 2.80
C LEU A 52 7.72 -5.59 3.10
N LEU A 53 7.54 -4.51 3.87
CA LEU A 53 6.23 -3.92 4.12
C LEU A 53 5.55 -3.47 2.83
N LEU A 54 6.30 -2.81 1.94
CA LEU A 54 5.79 -2.39 0.64
C LEU A 54 5.34 -3.60 -0.21
N ILE A 55 6.11 -4.71 -0.19
CA ILE A 55 5.71 -5.96 -0.86
C ILE A 55 4.42 -6.51 -0.27
N LEU A 56 4.34 -6.62 1.06
CA LEU A 56 3.17 -7.18 1.74
C LEU A 56 1.92 -6.34 1.46
N PHE A 57 2.03 -5.02 1.54
CA PHE A 57 0.97 -4.08 1.16
C PHE A 57 0.56 -4.28 -0.30
N TYR A 58 1.52 -4.29 -1.23
CA TYR A 58 1.24 -4.43 -2.65
C TYR A 58 0.57 -5.78 -2.99
N LEU A 59 1.09 -6.89 -2.48
CA LEU A 59 0.58 -8.22 -2.77
C LEU A 59 -0.80 -8.47 -2.14
N SER A 60 -1.02 -8.01 -0.91
CA SER A 60 -2.33 -8.14 -0.25
C SER A 60 -3.37 -7.30 -0.97
N SER A 61 -3.07 -6.03 -1.21
CA SER A 61 -3.96 -5.10 -1.91
C SER A 61 -4.27 -5.55 -3.34
N SER A 62 -3.27 -6.02 -4.08
CA SER A 62 -3.47 -6.51 -5.45
C SER A 62 -4.33 -7.77 -5.51
N ARG A 63 -4.27 -8.64 -4.49
CA ARG A 63 -5.18 -9.79 -4.39
C ARG A 63 -6.60 -9.34 -4.12
N LEU A 64 -6.78 -8.34 -3.26
CA LEU A 64 -8.09 -7.83 -2.87
C LEU A 64 -8.78 -7.05 -4.01
N THR A 65 -8.03 -6.23 -4.75
CA THR A 65 -8.51 -5.57 -5.99
C THR A 65 -8.96 -6.60 -7.04
N LYS A 66 -8.36 -7.79 -7.04
CA LYS A 66 -8.73 -8.88 -7.96
C LYS A 66 -9.86 -9.76 -7.48
N TRP A 67 -10.17 -9.69 -6.21
CA TRP A 67 -11.24 -10.49 -5.63
C TRP A 67 -12.61 -9.93 -6.04
N LYS A 68 -13.47 -10.82 -6.56
CA LYS A 68 -14.83 -10.49 -7.03
C LYS A 68 -14.90 -9.36 -8.06
N GLN A 69 -13.92 -9.28 -8.95
CA GLN A 69 -13.85 -8.27 -10.02
C GLN A 69 -15.10 -8.23 -10.91
N GLU A 70 -15.75 -9.36 -11.18
CA GLU A 70 -16.97 -9.41 -11.99
C GLU A 70 -18.15 -8.69 -11.35
N ILE A 71 -18.22 -8.69 -10.02
CA ILE A 71 -19.26 -7.98 -9.25
C ILE A 71 -18.93 -6.49 -9.21
N LYS A 72 -17.65 -6.15 -8.96
CA LYS A 72 -17.16 -4.76 -8.96
C LYS A 72 -17.37 -4.07 -10.31
N LYS A 73 -17.16 -4.79 -11.41
CA LYS A 73 -17.44 -4.28 -12.77
C LYS A 73 -18.90 -3.87 -12.99
N LYS A 74 -19.84 -4.46 -12.27
CA LYS A 74 -21.28 -4.12 -12.37
C LYS A 74 -21.69 -2.99 -11.43
N LEU A 75 -20.95 -2.77 -10.34
CA LEU A 75 -21.27 -1.82 -9.28
C LEU A 75 -20.49 -0.51 -9.38
N ASP A 76 -19.27 -0.55 -9.93
CA ASP A 76 -18.38 0.61 -10.06
C ASP A 76 -18.42 1.15 -11.49
N ALA A 77 -18.94 2.37 -11.65
CA ALA A 77 -18.98 3.06 -12.94
C ALA A 77 -17.58 3.45 -13.45
N ASP A 78 -16.61 3.63 -12.56
CA ASP A 78 -15.22 4.00 -12.87
C ASP A 78 -14.27 2.78 -12.87
N TYR A 79 -14.83 1.56 -12.91
CA TYR A 79 -14.06 0.32 -12.85
C TYR A 79 -13.03 0.20 -13.98
N LYS A 80 -11.75 0.11 -13.60
CA LYS A 80 -10.67 -0.18 -14.55
C LYS A 80 -10.48 -1.69 -14.72
N PRO A 81 -10.56 -2.23 -15.96
CA PRO A 81 -10.37 -3.65 -16.21
C PRO A 81 -8.98 -4.11 -15.76
N GLY A 82 -8.94 -5.03 -14.79
CA GLY A 82 -7.70 -5.58 -14.23
C GLY A 82 -7.28 -4.97 -12.89
N GLY A 83 -7.83 -3.81 -12.52
CA GLY A 83 -7.44 -3.10 -11.30
C GLY A 83 -6.09 -2.38 -11.42
N GLU A 84 -5.79 -1.86 -12.61
CA GLU A 84 -4.52 -1.20 -12.91
C GLU A 84 -4.35 0.10 -12.12
N ARG A 85 -3.30 0.15 -11.29
CA ARG A 85 -2.92 1.36 -10.54
C ARG A 85 -2.00 2.26 -11.35
N ASN A 86 -2.30 3.56 -11.34
CA ASN A 86 -1.48 4.56 -12.01
C ASN A 86 -0.33 5.06 -11.12
N TRP A 87 0.59 5.82 -11.72
CA TRP A 87 1.71 6.43 -10.99
C TRP A 87 1.27 7.30 -9.82
N VAL A 88 0.16 8.05 -9.96
CA VAL A 88 -0.38 8.92 -8.90
C VAL A 88 -0.80 8.10 -7.69
N GLN A 89 -1.56 7.02 -7.90
CA GLN A 89 -1.99 6.12 -6.82
C GLN A 89 -0.81 5.45 -6.12
N VAL A 90 0.20 5.03 -6.89
CA VAL A 90 1.42 4.41 -6.33
C VAL A 90 2.21 5.42 -5.51
N LEU A 91 2.43 6.64 -6.02
CA LEU A 91 3.16 7.67 -5.28
C LEU A 91 2.39 8.13 -4.05
N SER A 92 1.09 8.42 -4.16
CA SER A 92 0.28 8.84 -3.02
C SER A 92 0.28 7.82 -1.87
N ALA A 93 0.24 6.52 -2.20
CA ALA A 93 0.21 5.46 -1.20
C ALA A 93 1.58 5.07 -0.64
N SER A 94 2.70 5.56 -1.20
CA SER A 94 4.02 5.02 -0.84
C SER A 94 5.14 6.05 -0.72
N LEU A 95 5.02 7.23 -1.32
CA LEU A 95 6.08 8.25 -1.34
C LEU A 95 6.45 8.72 0.07
N PHE A 96 5.47 8.99 0.92
CA PHE A 96 5.73 9.43 2.30
C PHE A 96 6.38 8.34 3.14
N GLY A 97 5.94 7.08 2.99
CA GLY A 97 6.57 5.92 3.64
C GLY A 97 8.01 5.69 3.18
N THR A 98 8.29 5.89 1.89
CA THR A 98 9.66 5.82 1.34
C THR A 98 10.51 6.98 1.83
N PHE A 99 9.99 8.20 1.87
CA PHE A 99 10.69 9.36 2.40
C PHE A 99 11.11 9.15 3.88
N LEU A 100 10.17 8.70 4.73
CA LEU A 100 10.47 8.36 6.11
C LEU A 100 11.51 7.23 6.23
N SER A 101 11.49 6.27 5.30
CA SER A 101 12.48 5.18 5.27
C SER A 101 13.89 5.69 4.92
N VAL A 102 14.00 6.62 3.98
CA VAL A 102 15.29 7.26 3.63
C VAL A 102 15.79 8.09 4.81
N VAL A 103 14.93 8.87 5.47
CA VAL A 103 15.29 9.65 6.67
C VAL A 103 15.76 8.74 7.80
N HIS A 104 15.06 7.61 8.01
CA HIS A 104 15.47 6.59 8.98
C HIS A 104 16.86 6.03 8.67
N PHE A 105 17.14 5.71 7.40
CA PHE A 105 18.45 5.24 6.97
C PHE A 105 19.56 6.27 7.22
N LEU A 106 19.32 7.56 6.96
CA LEU A 106 20.30 8.62 7.17
C LEU A 106 20.61 8.87 8.65
N ILE A 107 19.62 8.76 9.54
CA ILE A 107 19.76 9.09 10.97
C ILE A 107 20.27 7.90 11.78
N VAL A 108 19.78 6.69 11.50
CA VAL A 108 19.98 5.54 12.39
C VAL A 108 21.23 4.75 12.03
N GLN A 109 21.62 4.66 10.74
CA GLN A 109 22.79 3.94 10.18
C GLN A 109 23.07 2.49 10.67
N GLU A 110 22.34 1.97 11.66
CA GLU A 110 22.43 0.61 12.19
C GLU A 110 21.35 -0.30 11.59
N ASP A 111 21.80 -1.33 10.87
CA ASP A 111 21.01 -2.50 10.52
C ASP A 111 20.93 -3.43 11.74
N SER A 112 20.08 -3.12 12.71
CA SER A 112 19.75 -4.10 13.76
C SER A 112 18.87 -5.22 13.18
N ASN A 113 18.96 -6.42 13.75
CA ASN A 113 18.26 -7.63 13.29
C ASN A 113 16.76 -7.43 13.04
N ILE A 114 16.18 -8.29 12.20
CA ILE A 114 14.79 -8.24 11.69
C ILE A 114 13.73 -8.08 12.81
N PHE A 115 14.04 -8.48 14.06
CA PHE A 115 13.14 -8.50 15.22
C PHE A 115 13.57 -7.63 16.42
N GLN A 116 14.70 -6.92 16.36
CA GLN A 116 15.16 -6.14 17.52
C GLN A 116 14.51 -4.75 17.57
N LEU A 117 13.45 -4.67 18.36
CA LEU A 117 12.80 -3.41 18.80
C LEU A 117 13.62 -2.66 19.88
N GLU A 118 14.84 -3.10 20.16
CA GLU A 118 15.76 -2.51 21.14
C GLU A 118 16.71 -1.50 20.50
N SER A 119 16.17 -0.46 19.89
CA SER A 119 17.00 0.65 19.40
C SER A 119 16.40 1.99 19.80
N SER A 120 17.29 2.98 19.89
CA SER A 120 17.10 4.35 20.38
C SER A 120 15.72 4.95 20.10
N ILE A 121 15.23 5.80 21.01
CA ILE A 121 13.94 6.52 20.90
C ILE A 121 13.60 7.03 19.47
N PRO A 122 14.53 7.64 18.68
CA PRO A 122 14.25 8.05 17.30
C PRO A 122 13.94 6.89 16.34
N HIS A 123 14.59 5.73 16.49
CA HIS A 123 14.33 4.54 15.66
C HIS A 123 12.89 4.06 15.83
N ARG A 124 12.42 3.94 17.08
CA ARG A 124 11.05 3.48 17.38
C ARG A 124 10.01 4.43 16.82
N LYS A 125 10.18 5.75 16.99
CA LYS A 125 9.25 6.76 16.47
C LYS A 125 9.13 6.69 14.95
N LEU A 126 10.24 6.60 14.23
CA LEU A 126 10.26 6.54 12.77
C LEU A 126 9.67 5.22 12.24
N MET A 127 10.00 4.08 12.85
CA MET A 127 9.41 2.78 12.48
C MET A 127 7.90 2.75 12.71
N CYS A 128 7.41 3.26 13.85
CA CYS A 128 5.97 3.39 14.09
C CYS A 128 5.30 4.33 13.08
N GLY A 129 5.97 5.41 12.66
CA GLY A 129 5.46 6.30 11.61
C GLY A 129 5.34 5.62 10.25
N ILE A 130 6.36 4.85 9.84
CA ILE A 130 6.34 4.09 8.58
C ILE A 130 5.26 3.00 8.62
N LEU A 131 5.19 2.22 9.70
CA LEU A 131 4.18 1.18 9.89
C LEU A 131 2.77 1.77 9.91
N GLY A 132 2.58 2.86 10.65
CA GLY A 132 1.29 3.56 10.74
C GLY A 132 0.84 4.05 9.37
N PHE A 133 1.73 4.70 8.61
CA PHE A 133 1.42 5.18 7.27
C PHE A 133 0.99 4.04 6.33
N TYR A 134 1.79 2.97 6.25
CA TYR A 134 1.44 1.82 5.41
C TYR A 134 0.17 1.12 5.89
N ALA A 135 -0.08 1.04 7.20
CA ALA A 135 -1.30 0.48 7.76
C ALA A 135 -2.54 1.31 7.38
N THR A 136 -2.45 2.65 7.44
CA THR A 136 -3.53 3.54 7.02
C THR A 136 -3.82 3.41 5.53
N CYS A 137 -2.80 3.41 4.67
CA CYS A 137 -2.99 3.20 3.23
C CYS A 137 -3.53 1.81 2.89
N CYS A 138 -3.12 0.78 3.64
CA CYS A 138 -3.65 -0.57 3.52
C CYS A 138 -5.13 -0.62 3.90
N SER A 139 -5.50 -0.02 5.03
CA SER A 139 -6.88 0.07 5.51
C SER A 139 -7.79 0.79 4.51
N ASP A 140 -7.35 1.93 3.97
CA ASP A 140 -8.11 2.70 2.97
C ASP A 140 -8.36 1.88 1.69
N THR A 141 -7.32 1.19 1.22
CA THR A 141 -7.43 0.30 0.06
C THR A 141 -8.35 -0.89 0.34
N TRP A 142 -8.29 -1.47 1.55
CA TRP A 142 -9.12 -2.63 1.87
C TRP A 142 -10.58 -2.26 2.09
N ALA A 143 -10.83 -1.12 2.73
CA ALA A 143 -12.16 -0.61 3.00
C ALA A 143 -12.91 -0.30 1.70
N SER A 144 -12.26 0.32 0.72
CA SER A 144 -12.87 0.58 -0.59
C SER A 144 -13.15 -0.71 -1.37
N GLU A 145 -12.19 -1.65 -1.38
CA GLU A 145 -12.30 -2.89 -2.14
C GLU A 145 -13.27 -3.92 -1.54
N ILE A 146 -13.45 -3.93 -0.22
CA ILE A 146 -14.44 -4.76 0.49
C ILE A 146 -15.78 -4.04 0.57
N GLY A 147 -15.76 -2.73 0.84
CA GLY A 147 -16.95 -1.91 1.03
C GLY A 147 -17.88 -1.89 -0.19
N ILE A 148 -17.32 -1.93 -1.40
CA ILE A 148 -18.11 -2.02 -2.63
C ILE A 148 -18.88 -3.33 -2.77
N LEU A 149 -18.44 -4.39 -2.10
CA LEU A 149 -19.11 -5.69 -2.11
C LEU A 149 -20.20 -5.79 -1.03
N ASN A 150 -20.38 -4.74 -0.21
CA ASN A 150 -21.39 -4.74 0.82
C ASN A 150 -22.79 -4.56 0.22
N VAL A 151 -23.74 -5.31 0.76
CA VAL A 151 -25.14 -5.31 0.32
C VAL A 151 -25.92 -4.12 0.89
N ASP A 152 -25.47 -3.56 2.03
CA ASP A 152 -26.12 -2.39 2.64
C ASP A 152 -25.73 -1.10 1.92
N TRP A 153 -26.73 -0.24 1.71
CA TRP A 153 -26.57 1.06 1.06
C TRP A 153 -25.63 1.97 1.86
N PRO A 154 -24.47 2.37 1.31
CA PRO A 154 -23.60 3.34 1.96
C PRO A 154 -24.26 4.73 2.04
N PHE A 155 -23.90 5.53 3.04
CA PHE A 155 -24.38 6.90 3.22
C PHE A 155 -23.27 7.90 2.90
N LEU A 156 -23.59 8.97 2.17
CA LEU A 156 -22.63 10.04 1.91
C LEU A 156 -22.51 10.94 3.15
N ILE A 157 -21.31 11.19 3.69
CA ILE A 157 -21.13 12.03 4.90
C ILE A 157 -21.66 13.46 4.65
N THR A 158 -21.49 13.97 3.44
CA THR A 158 -21.83 15.36 3.11
C THR A 158 -23.32 15.61 2.93
N THR A 159 -24.11 14.59 2.59
CA THR A 159 -25.56 14.73 2.37
C THR A 159 -26.43 13.85 3.25
N LEU A 160 -25.82 12.93 4.03
CA LEU A 160 -26.48 11.91 4.85
C LEU A 160 -27.53 11.07 4.10
N LYS A 161 -27.44 11.06 2.76
CA LYS A 161 -28.35 10.31 1.90
C LYS A 161 -27.76 8.93 1.58
N PRO A 162 -28.61 7.89 1.52
CA PRO A 162 -28.18 6.59 1.02
C PRO A 162 -27.81 6.74 -0.46
N VAL A 163 -26.61 6.29 -0.81
CA VAL A 163 -26.08 6.29 -2.17
C VAL A 163 -25.84 4.85 -2.63
N PRO A 164 -25.96 4.57 -3.93
CA PRO A 164 -25.75 3.22 -4.43
C PRO A 164 -24.33 2.71 -4.10
N PRO A 165 -24.18 1.40 -3.82
CA PRO A 165 -22.87 0.78 -3.57
C PRO A 165 -21.91 1.07 -4.72
N GLY A 166 -20.68 1.50 -4.40
CA GLY A 166 -19.68 1.91 -5.39
C GLY A 166 -19.53 3.43 -5.58
N THR A 167 -20.33 4.25 -4.89
CA THR A 167 -20.16 5.71 -4.92
C THR A 167 -18.92 6.15 -4.12
N ASN A 168 -17.99 6.86 -4.76
CA ASN A 168 -16.82 7.46 -4.10
C ASN A 168 -17.26 8.38 -2.95
N GLY A 169 -16.78 8.09 -1.73
CA GLY A 169 -17.06 8.88 -0.51
C GLY A 169 -18.28 8.43 0.32
N GLY A 170 -18.91 7.30 -0.02
CA GLY A 170 -19.95 6.68 0.82
C GLY A 170 -19.35 5.87 1.98
N ILE A 171 -19.87 6.07 3.19
CA ILE A 171 -19.58 5.23 4.36
C ILE A 171 -20.65 4.13 4.47
N SER A 172 -20.24 2.87 4.49
CA SER A 172 -21.09 1.75 4.92
C SER A 172 -20.76 1.31 6.35
N LEU A 173 -21.74 0.77 7.07
CA LEU A 173 -21.59 0.35 8.47
C LEU A 173 -20.53 -0.77 8.61
N THR A 174 -20.52 -1.72 7.67
CA THR A 174 -19.50 -2.78 7.57
C THR A 174 -18.14 -2.23 7.15
N GLY A 175 -18.09 -1.24 6.25
CA GLY A 175 -16.84 -0.53 5.92
C GLY A 175 -16.22 0.12 7.17
N CYS A 176 -17.05 0.74 8.01
CA CYS A 176 -16.65 1.26 9.32
C CYS A 176 -16.22 0.15 10.29
N MET A 177 -16.93 -0.98 10.34
CA MET A 177 -16.50 -2.11 11.18
C MET A 177 -15.16 -2.69 10.74
N TYR A 178 -14.90 -2.85 9.45
CA TYR A 178 -13.58 -3.29 8.95
C TYR A 178 -12.49 -2.24 9.17
N TYR A 179 -12.81 -0.94 9.09
CA TYR A 179 -11.91 0.15 9.47
C TYR A 179 -11.55 0.10 10.96
N ILE A 180 -12.50 -0.30 11.82
CA ILE A 180 -12.33 -0.41 13.28
C ILE A 180 -11.72 -1.77 13.70
N SER A 181 -11.89 -2.83 12.90
CA SER A 181 -11.55 -4.20 13.30
C SER A 181 -10.04 -4.53 13.34
N TYR A 182 -9.13 -3.61 13.00
CA TYR A 182 -7.67 -3.80 13.17
C TYR A 182 -7.09 -3.14 14.43
N LYS A 183 -7.93 -2.82 15.42
CA LYS A 183 -7.49 -2.28 16.71
C LYS A 183 -7.86 -3.19 17.88
N TYR A 184 -7.34 -4.42 17.86
CA TYR A 184 -7.09 -5.23 19.06
C TYR A 184 -5.78 -6.00 18.89
#